data_AF-A0A258TUR4-F1
#
_entry.id   AF-A0A258TUR4-F1
#
_cell.length_a   1.000
_cell.length_b   1.000
_cell.length_c   1.000
_cell.angle_alpha   90.00
_cell.angle_beta   90.00
_cell.angle_gamma   90.00
#
_symmetry.space_group_name_H-M   'P 1'
#
loop_
_entity.id
_entity.type
_entity.pdbx_description
1 polymer ?
#
loop_
_entity_poly.entity_id
_entity_poly.type
_entity_poly.pdbx_seq_one_letter_code
_entity_poly.pdbx_strand_id
1 'polypeptide(L)'
;TSGDTGSAAEYAMRGKKGVRVFMLSPHGKMSRFQTAQMFSLQDDNIFNIAIKGVFDDAQDIVKAVSNDIAFKAQYKIGAVNSINWGRIAAQVMYYFKGYLAVTKENTQKVSFAVPSGNFGNVCAGHIARMIGLPIDQLVVATNENDVLDEFFKTGVYRPRGSANTYQTSSPSMDISKASNFERFVFDLVGRDSAKMRELWHKVDTGGAFDLKAEGYFSQVPDYGFASGSSNHQNRMQTIRHTHHTYGVTIDTHTADGLKVAIELRKPDVPMLVLETALPAKFEDAIVEALGTVPERPAILKGLEGLPQRSVVMDGDVDAVKAFIVANT
;
A
#
# COMPACT_ATOMS: atom_id res chain seq x y z
N THR A 1 1.18 -12.91 -0.98
CA THR A 1 1.86 -11.65 -1.32
C THR A 1 2.27 -11.65 -2.79
N SER A 2 2.33 -10.49 -3.43
CA SER A 2 2.96 -10.28 -4.74
C SER A 2 4.44 -9.83 -4.62
N GLY A 3 4.93 -9.67 -3.40
CA GLY A 3 6.31 -9.28 -3.08
C GLY A 3 6.37 -8.49 -1.78
N ASP A 4 6.36 -7.16 -1.89
CA ASP A 4 6.70 -6.20 -0.83
C ASP A 4 6.01 -6.38 0.52
N THR A 5 4.69 -6.62 0.52
CA THR A 5 3.92 -6.77 1.76
C THR A 5 4.36 -8.01 2.54
N GLY A 6 4.72 -9.09 1.83
CA GLY A 6 5.21 -10.33 2.43
C GLY A 6 6.57 -10.12 3.09
N SER A 7 7.51 -9.47 2.39
CA SER A 7 8.82 -9.13 2.94
C SER A 7 8.69 -8.29 4.22
N ALA A 8 7.83 -7.26 4.24
CA ALA A 8 7.61 -6.46 5.45
C ALA A 8 7.06 -7.30 6.62
N ALA A 9 6.10 -8.19 6.34
CA ALA A 9 5.50 -9.05 7.35
C ALA A 9 6.52 -10.04 7.93
N GLU A 10 7.30 -10.71 7.08
CA GLU A 10 8.30 -11.69 7.50
C GLU A 10 9.40 -11.05 8.33
N TYR A 11 9.96 -9.92 7.89
CA TYR A 11 11.02 -9.24 8.67
C TYR A 11 10.51 -8.70 10.01
N ALA A 12 9.23 -8.30 10.10
CA ALA A 12 8.63 -7.89 11.37
C ALA A 12 8.49 -9.07 12.34
N MET A 13 8.14 -10.25 11.81
CA MET A 13 7.76 -11.42 12.61
C MET A 13 8.87 -12.47 12.78
N ARG A 14 9.97 -12.40 12.01
CA ARG A 14 11.09 -13.34 12.13
C ARG A 14 11.65 -13.34 13.55
N GLY A 15 11.90 -14.54 14.07
CA GLY A 15 12.40 -14.78 15.43
C GLY A 15 11.43 -14.42 16.56
N LYS A 16 10.18 -14.01 16.30
CA LYS A 16 9.21 -13.68 17.35
C LYS A 16 8.65 -14.95 18.00
N LYS A 17 8.78 -15.05 19.33
CA LYS A 17 8.22 -16.14 20.14
C LYS A 17 6.70 -16.15 20.03
N GLY A 18 6.11 -17.33 19.87
CA GLY A 18 4.66 -17.51 19.77
C GLY A 18 4.04 -17.08 18.44
N VAL A 19 4.85 -16.74 17.43
CA VAL A 19 4.38 -16.33 16.10
C VAL A 19 5.05 -17.20 15.04
N ARG A 20 4.26 -17.72 14.11
CA ARG A 20 4.72 -18.32 12.86
C ARG A 20 4.08 -17.59 11.69
N VAL A 21 4.80 -17.48 10.58
CA VAL A 21 4.31 -16.83 9.36
C VAL A 21 4.32 -17.84 8.24
N PHE A 22 3.13 -18.12 7.70
CA PHE A 22 2.95 -18.90 6.47
C PHE A 22 2.62 -17.92 5.35
N MET A 23 3.59 -17.64 4.49
CA MET A 23 3.47 -16.67 3.42
C MET A 23 3.29 -17.36 2.09
N LEU A 24 2.10 -17.19 1.49
CA LEU A 24 1.82 -17.69 0.15
C LEU A 24 2.22 -16.64 -0.89
N SER A 25 2.96 -17.05 -1.91
CA SER A 25 3.36 -16.21 -3.05
C SER A 25 3.24 -16.99 -4.37
N PRO A 26 2.98 -16.33 -5.51
CA PRO A 26 2.93 -17.01 -6.80
C PRO A 26 4.34 -17.42 -7.26
N HIS A 27 4.50 -18.70 -7.57
CA HIS A 27 5.77 -19.31 -7.95
C HIS A 27 6.30 -18.70 -9.26
N GLY A 28 7.49 -18.07 -9.19
CA GLY A 28 8.17 -17.48 -10.34
C GLY A 28 7.54 -16.19 -10.89
N LYS A 29 6.65 -15.54 -10.14
CA LYS A 29 5.96 -14.30 -10.59
C LYS A 29 6.35 -13.04 -9.81
N MET A 30 7.12 -13.16 -8.73
CA MET A 30 7.67 -12.02 -7.99
C MET A 30 8.99 -11.56 -8.60
N SER A 31 9.38 -10.29 -8.39
CA SER A 31 10.70 -9.83 -8.81
C SER A 31 11.81 -10.62 -8.10
N ARG A 32 12.99 -10.68 -8.71
CA ARG A 32 14.15 -11.37 -8.14
C ARG A 32 14.51 -10.82 -6.75
N PHE A 33 14.49 -9.50 -6.61
CA PHE A 33 14.82 -8.82 -5.36
C PHE A 33 13.82 -9.14 -4.24
N GLN A 34 12.51 -9.03 -4.51
CA GLN A 34 11.48 -9.32 -3.51
C GLN A 34 11.46 -10.80 -3.12
N THR A 35 11.65 -11.70 -4.10
CA THR A 35 11.78 -13.13 -3.86
C THR A 35 12.95 -13.40 -2.94
N ALA A 36 14.12 -12.81 -3.22
CA ALA A 36 15.30 -12.99 -2.39
C ALA A 36 15.13 -12.40 -0.99
N GLN A 37 14.41 -11.28 -0.83
CA GLN A 37 14.12 -10.73 0.50
C GLN A 37 13.40 -11.75 1.38
N MET A 38 12.38 -12.42 0.84
CA MET A 38 11.56 -13.39 1.57
C MET A 38 12.26 -14.74 1.71
N PHE A 39 12.66 -15.34 0.59
CA PHE A 39 13.10 -16.73 0.54
C PHE A 39 14.51 -16.89 1.11
N SER A 40 15.32 -15.83 1.26
CA SER A 40 16.62 -15.94 1.94
C SER A 40 16.51 -16.06 3.47
N LEU A 41 15.33 -15.82 4.06
CA LEU A 41 15.13 -15.95 5.50
C LEU A 41 15.22 -17.42 5.94
N GLN A 42 16.11 -17.68 6.88
CA GLN A 42 16.35 -19.02 7.43
C GLN A 42 15.65 -19.26 8.77
N ASP A 43 15.03 -18.23 9.34
CA ASP A 43 14.34 -18.28 10.64
C ASP A 43 13.28 -19.40 10.67
N ASP A 44 13.31 -20.24 11.70
CA ASP A 44 12.44 -21.42 11.83
C ASP A 44 10.94 -21.11 11.88
N ASN A 45 10.59 -19.88 12.22
CA ASN A 45 9.20 -19.44 12.31
C ASN A 45 8.65 -18.82 11.01
N ILE A 46 9.46 -18.77 9.94
CA ILE A 46 9.07 -18.25 8.62
C ILE A 46 8.94 -19.40 7.63
N PHE A 47 7.76 -19.50 7.01
CA PHE A 47 7.41 -20.53 6.06
C PHE A 47 6.96 -19.89 4.75
N ASN A 48 7.87 -19.87 3.79
CA ASN A 48 7.61 -19.40 2.43
C ASN A 48 7.01 -20.52 1.57
N ILE A 49 5.79 -20.30 1.06
CA ILE A 49 5.04 -21.24 0.24
C ILE A 49 4.83 -20.62 -1.15
N ALA A 50 5.48 -21.20 -2.15
CA ALA A 50 5.38 -20.78 -3.55
C ALA A 50 4.28 -21.59 -4.26
N ILE A 51 3.14 -20.96 -4.49
CA ILE A 51 1.97 -21.57 -5.14
C ILE A 51 2.14 -21.55 -6.65
N LYS A 52 2.05 -22.70 -7.32
CA LYS A 52 1.97 -22.77 -8.77
C LYS A 52 0.63 -22.19 -9.24
N GLY A 53 0.66 -20.94 -9.68
CA GLY A 53 -0.51 -20.18 -10.06
C GLY A 53 -0.19 -18.70 -10.15
N VAL A 54 -1.25 -17.88 -10.19
CA VAL A 54 -1.17 -16.42 -10.10
C VAL A 54 -1.37 -15.96 -8.65
N PHE A 55 -1.22 -14.65 -8.41
CA PHE A 55 -1.41 -14.07 -7.09
C PHE A 55 -2.84 -14.31 -6.54
N ASP A 56 -3.84 -14.28 -7.41
CA ASP A 56 -5.24 -14.50 -7.03
C ASP A 56 -5.47 -15.91 -6.47
N ASP A 57 -4.80 -16.95 -7.02
CA ASP A 57 -4.89 -18.32 -6.49
C ASP A 57 -4.36 -18.39 -5.06
N ALA A 58 -3.21 -17.77 -4.79
CA ALA A 58 -2.64 -17.68 -3.44
C ALA A 58 -3.57 -16.92 -2.48
N GLN A 59 -4.25 -15.87 -2.97
CA GLN A 59 -5.20 -15.11 -2.18
C GLN A 59 -6.46 -15.91 -1.86
N ASP A 60 -6.98 -16.68 -2.81
CA ASP A 60 -8.19 -17.49 -2.63
C ASP A 60 -7.95 -18.65 -1.66
N ILE A 61 -6.75 -19.24 -1.64
CA ILE A 61 -6.37 -20.20 -0.59
C ILE A 61 -6.39 -19.54 0.79
N VAL A 62 -5.80 -18.36 0.95
CA VAL A 62 -5.82 -17.64 2.23
C VAL A 62 -7.26 -17.32 2.66
N LYS A 63 -8.14 -16.94 1.73
CA LYS A 63 -9.58 -16.73 2.02
C LYS A 63 -10.26 -18.03 2.46
N ALA A 64 -10.01 -19.14 1.78
CA ALA A 64 -10.60 -20.43 2.12
C ALA A 64 -10.18 -20.88 3.53
N VAL A 65 -8.89 -20.76 3.88
CA VAL A 65 -8.38 -20.98 5.24
C VAL A 65 -9.01 -19.99 6.22
N SER A 66 -9.18 -18.72 5.81
CA SER A 66 -9.76 -17.69 6.67
C SER A 66 -11.28 -17.85 6.91
N ASN A 67 -11.99 -18.55 6.03
CA ASN A 67 -13.42 -18.80 6.14
C ASN A 67 -13.74 -20.09 6.90
N ASP A 68 -12.76 -20.97 7.07
CA ASP A 68 -12.86 -22.14 7.94
C ASP A 68 -12.70 -21.74 9.42
N ILE A 69 -13.83 -21.44 10.06
CA ILE A 69 -13.89 -20.95 11.45
C ILE A 69 -13.30 -21.97 12.42
N ALA A 70 -13.57 -23.27 12.21
CA ALA A 70 -13.08 -24.33 13.08
C ALA A 70 -11.55 -24.45 12.99
N PHE A 71 -11.01 -24.47 11.77
CA PHE A 71 -9.56 -24.51 11.54
C PHE A 71 -8.86 -23.29 12.13
N LYS A 72 -9.42 -22.08 11.93
CA LYS A 72 -8.87 -20.85 12.52
C LYS A 72 -8.82 -20.88 14.02
N ALA A 73 -9.88 -21.34 14.67
CA ALA A 73 -9.95 -21.42 16.13
C ALA A 73 -8.94 -22.44 16.67
N GLN A 74 -8.87 -23.61 16.04
CA GLN A 74 -7.97 -24.69 16.43
C GLN A 74 -6.49 -24.29 16.32
N TYR A 75 -6.08 -23.72 15.18
CA TYR A 75 -4.69 -23.39 14.88
C TYR A 75 -4.33 -21.91 15.10
N LYS A 76 -5.23 -21.13 15.71
CA LYS A 76 -5.05 -19.71 16.06
C LYS A 76 -4.58 -18.85 14.88
N ILE A 77 -5.19 -19.07 13.72
CA ILE A 77 -4.80 -18.39 12.47
C ILE A 77 -5.04 -16.89 12.58
N GLY A 78 -3.96 -16.12 12.54
CA GLY A 78 -3.97 -14.66 12.40
C GLY A 78 -3.94 -14.21 10.95
N ALA A 79 -4.22 -12.93 10.72
CA ALA A 79 -4.12 -12.32 9.39
C ALA A 79 -3.16 -11.12 9.43
N VAL A 80 -2.24 -11.06 8.47
CA VAL A 80 -1.39 -9.90 8.23
C VAL A 80 -1.90 -9.17 6.99
N ASN A 81 -2.82 -8.22 7.21
CA ASN A 81 -3.50 -7.51 6.12
C ASN A 81 -3.45 -5.98 6.29
N SER A 82 -3.89 -5.24 5.26
CA SER A 82 -3.89 -3.78 5.20
C SER A 82 -4.91 -3.10 6.10
N ILE A 83 -5.85 -3.85 6.68
CA ILE A 83 -6.95 -3.32 7.48
C ILE A 83 -6.66 -3.32 8.99
N ASN A 84 -5.55 -3.91 9.44
CA ASN A 84 -5.20 -3.92 10.86
C ASN A 84 -4.99 -2.49 11.38
N TRP A 85 -5.72 -2.10 12.44
CA TRP A 85 -5.64 -0.75 13.01
C TRP A 85 -4.24 -0.37 13.48
N GLY A 86 -3.49 -1.32 14.07
CA GLY A 86 -2.12 -1.09 14.53
C GLY A 86 -1.19 -0.63 13.41
N ARG A 87 -1.44 -1.05 12.15
CA ARG A 87 -0.69 -0.53 10.99
C ARG A 87 -0.95 0.95 10.73
N ILE A 88 -2.22 1.37 10.78
CA ILE A 88 -2.59 2.78 10.56
C ILE A 88 -2.07 3.63 11.72
N ALA A 89 -2.25 3.17 12.96
CA ALA A 89 -1.80 3.88 14.15
C ALA A 89 -0.27 4.12 14.13
N ALA A 90 0.52 3.12 13.74
CA ALA A 90 1.97 3.28 13.60
C ALA A 90 2.36 4.32 12.54
N GLN A 91 1.58 4.42 11.46
CA GLN A 91 1.81 5.36 10.36
C GLN A 91 1.57 6.82 10.76
N VAL A 92 0.68 7.09 11.73
CA VAL A 92 0.43 8.45 12.24
C VAL A 92 1.73 9.11 12.72
N MET A 93 2.63 8.33 13.31
CA MET A 93 3.86 8.83 13.94
C MET A 93 4.77 9.59 12.97
N TYR A 94 4.91 9.14 11.71
CA TYR A 94 5.80 9.82 10.78
C TYR A 94 5.22 11.10 10.18
N TYR A 95 3.90 11.32 10.25
CA TYR A 95 3.32 12.63 9.94
C TYR A 95 3.75 13.66 10.97
N PHE A 96 3.68 13.33 12.26
CA PHE A 96 4.20 14.18 13.33
C PHE A 96 5.71 14.37 13.18
N LYS A 97 6.48 13.30 12.95
CA LYS A 97 7.94 13.39 12.76
C LYS A 97 8.33 14.26 11.56
N GLY A 98 7.61 14.15 10.45
CA GLY A 98 7.82 14.94 9.24
C GLY A 98 7.51 16.41 9.47
N TYR A 99 6.36 16.70 10.07
CA TYR A 99 5.96 18.06 10.47
C TYR A 99 7.04 18.73 11.34
N LEU A 100 7.41 18.09 12.45
CA LEU A 100 8.41 18.61 13.39
C LEU A 100 9.80 18.78 12.77
N ALA A 101 10.10 18.10 11.66
CA ALA A 101 11.40 18.22 10.99
C ALA A 101 11.49 19.46 10.08
N VAL A 102 10.35 20.02 9.65
CA VAL A 102 10.32 21.12 8.67
C VAL A 102 9.65 22.40 9.20
N THR A 103 9.19 22.39 10.46
CA THR A 103 8.64 23.55 11.15
C THR A 103 9.52 23.97 12.32
N LYS A 104 9.47 25.27 12.65
CA LYS A 104 10.10 25.88 13.82
C LYS A 104 9.06 26.23 14.89
N GLU A 105 7.83 26.51 14.48
CA GLU A 105 6.72 26.89 15.34
C GLU A 105 5.46 26.07 15.02
N ASN A 106 4.66 25.78 16.05
CA ASN A 106 3.45 24.97 15.91
C ASN A 106 2.29 25.68 15.19
N THR A 107 2.46 26.96 14.84
CA THR A 107 1.51 27.75 14.03
C THR A 107 1.68 27.50 12.54
N GLN A 108 2.84 26.99 12.12
CA GLN A 108 3.14 26.70 10.72
C GLN A 108 2.36 25.47 10.26
N LYS A 109 1.96 25.47 8.98
CA LYS A 109 1.31 24.32 8.35
C LYS A 109 2.26 23.58 7.42
N VAL A 110 1.97 22.29 7.20
CA VAL A 110 2.69 21.43 6.26
C VAL A 110 1.67 20.67 5.42
N SER A 111 1.95 20.50 4.13
CA SER A 111 1.19 19.63 3.23
C SER A 111 1.93 18.31 3.04
N PHE A 112 1.19 17.23 2.83
CA PHE A 112 1.73 15.91 2.57
C PHE A 112 1.17 15.37 1.27
N ALA A 113 2.04 14.84 0.41
CA ALA A 113 1.66 14.09 -0.78
C ALA A 113 2.00 12.62 -0.63
N VAL A 114 1.00 11.78 -0.85
CA VAL A 114 1.05 10.37 -0.51
C VAL A 114 0.73 9.54 -1.75
N PRO A 115 1.71 8.80 -2.28
CA PRO A 115 1.44 7.74 -3.25
C PRO A 115 0.46 6.73 -2.64
N SER A 116 -0.72 6.58 -3.25
CA SER A 116 -1.89 5.97 -2.62
C SER A 116 -2.53 4.89 -3.48
N GLY A 117 -2.59 3.67 -2.93
CA GLY A 117 -3.47 2.61 -3.40
C GLY A 117 -4.56 2.30 -2.36
N ASN A 118 -4.22 1.50 -1.35
CA ASN A 118 -5.17 1.03 -0.32
C ASN A 118 -5.66 2.08 0.70
N PHE A 119 -5.29 3.36 0.56
CA PHE A 119 -5.67 4.49 1.41
C PHE A 119 -5.22 4.46 2.88
N GLY A 120 -4.47 3.45 3.33
CA GLY A 120 -4.06 3.34 4.75
C GLY A 120 -3.12 4.46 5.21
N ASN A 121 -2.14 4.81 4.38
CA ASN A 121 -1.15 5.85 4.68
C ASN A 121 -1.83 7.23 4.81
N VAL A 122 -2.62 7.61 3.80
CA VAL A 122 -3.39 8.87 3.86
C VAL A 122 -4.39 8.88 4.99
N CYS A 123 -5.04 7.75 5.29
CA CYS A 123 -5.92 7.65 6.46
C CYS A 123 -5.16 7.97 7.76
N ALA A 124 -3.90 7.55 7.89
CA ALA A 124 -3.06 7.95 9.02
C ALA A 124 -2.76 9.46 9.05
N GLY A 125 -2.55 10.08 7.88
CA GLY A 125 -2.42 11.54 7.75
C GLY A 125 -3.71 12.28 8.15
N HIS A 126 -4.86 11.77 7.75
CA HIS A 126 -6.18 12.26 8.17
C HIS A 126 -6.34 12.16 9.69
N ILE A 127 -6.00 11.02 10.28
CA ILE A 127 -6.00 10.84 11.74
C ILE A 127 -5.06 11.84 12.43
N ALA A 128 -3.84 12.04 11.91
CA ALA A 128 -2.90 13.03 12.45
C ALA A 128 -3.49 14.44 12.44
N ARG A 129 -4.15 14.82 11.33
CA ARG A 129 -4.85 16.11 11.21
C ARG A 129 -6.00 16.21 12.22
N MET A 130 -6.82 15.16 12.35
CA MET A 130 -7.94 15.10 13.29
C MET A 130 -7.49 15.14 14.76
N ILE A 131 -6.29 14.64 15.08
CA ILE A 131 -5.67 14.79 16.41
C ILE A 131 -5.26 16.25 16.69
N GLY A 132 -5.05 17.06 15.65
CA GLY A 132 -4.69 18.48 15.77
C GLY A 132 -3.34 18.84 15.14
N LEU A 133 -2.70 17.94 14.40
CA LEU A 133 -1.49 18.28 13.65
C LEU A 133 -1.82 19.32 12.57
N PRO A 134 -1.11 20.47 12.49
CA PRO A 134 -1.40 21.54 11.52
C PRO A 134 -1.09 21.16 10.05
N ILE A 135 -1.90 20.26 9.48
CA ILE A 135 -1.80 19.84 8.09
C ILE A 135 -2.64 20.77 7.20
N ASP A 136 -2.01 21.39 6.20
CA ASP A 136 -2.71 22.20 5.20
C ASP A 136 -3.43 21.33 4.18
N GLN A 137 -2.68 20.46 3.48
CA GLN A 137 -3.24 19.51 2.51
C GLN A 137 -2.78 18.07 2.75
N LEU A 138 -3.70 17.14 2.54
CA LEU A 138 -3.46 15.71 2.35
C LEU A 138 -3.71 15.39 0.87
N VAL A 139 -2.63 15.36 0.10
CA VAL A 139 -2.66 15.09 -1.34
C VAL A 139 -2.60 13.58 -1.59
N VAL A 140 -3.63 13.07 -2.24
CA VAL A 140 -3.76 11.67 -2.67
C VAL A 140 -3.25 11.56 -4.10
N ALA A 141 -2.06 10.98 -4.27
CA ALA A 141 -1.48 10.73 -5.58
C ALA A 141 -1.79 9.29 -6.00
N THR A 142 -2.56 9.10 -7.07
CA THR A 142 -2.82 7.78 -7.66
C THR A 142 -2.00 7.59 -8.92
N ASN A 143 -1.83 6.33 -9.32
CA ASN A 143 -1.38 6.01 -10.67
C ASN A 143 -2.58 6.00 -11.63
N GLU A 144 -2.49 5.26 -12.73
CA GLU A 144 -3.56 5.05 -13.71
C GLU A 144 -4.83 4.42 -13.11
N ASN A 145 -4.70 3.74 -11.97
CA ASN A 145 -5.82 3.22 -11.17
C ASN A 145 -6.36 4.33 -10.25
N ASP A 146 -7.06 5.27 -10.86
CA ASP A 146 -7.41 6.58 -10.31
C ASP A 146 -8.77 6.65 -9.58
N VAL A 147 -9.29 5.53 -9.07
CA VAL A 147 -10.60 5.50 -8.37
C VAL A 147 -10.70 6.49 -7.21
N LEU A 148 -9.59 6.76 -6.52
CA LEU A 148 -9.55 7.75 -5.45
C LEU A 148 -9.54 9.18 -6.01
N ASP A 149 -8.81 9.45 -7.09
CA ASP A 149 -8.82 10.76 -7.73
C ASP A 149 -10.21 11.09 -8.31
N GLU A 150 -10.87 10.11 -8.93
CA GLU A 150 -12.27 10.22 -9.37
C GLU A 150 -13.18 10.60 -8.19
N PHE A 151 -13.05 9.91 -7.05
CA PHE A 151 -13.82 10.22 -5.85
C PHE A 151 -13.57 11.65 -5.34
N PHE A 152 -12.32 12.05 -5.16
CA PHE A 152 -12.00 13.38 -4.62
C PHE A 152 -12.37 14.53 -5.57
N LYS A 153 -12.57 14.26 -6.86
CA LYS A 153 -13.07 15.24 -7.84
C LYS A 153 -14.59 15.27 -7.96
N THR A 154 -15.27 14.13 -7.78
CA THR A 154 -16.68 13.99 -8.17
C THR A 154 -17.62 13.66 -7.00
N GLY A 155 -17.11 13.06 -5.93
CA GLY A 155 -17.88 12.42 -4.86
C GLY A 155 -18.32 10.99 -5.16
N VAL A 156 -18.04 10.49 -6.36
CA VAL A 156 -18.43 9.15 -6.79
C VAL A 156 -17.32 8.15 -6.50
N TYR A 157 -17.63 7.10 -5.74
CA TYR A 157 -16.74 5.97 -5.53
C TYR A 157 -17.24 4.76 -6.33
N ARG A 158 -16.48 4.39 -7.36
CA ARG A 158 -16.76 3.26 -8.25
C ARG A 158 -15.52 2.36 -8.39
N PRO A 159 -15.36 1.37 -7.50
CA PRO A 159 -14.32 0.36 -7.64
C PRO A 159 -14.40 -0.34 -9.00
N ARG A 160 -13.24 -0.67 -9.54
CA ARG A 160 -13.12 -1.36 -10.83
C ARG A 160 -12.88 -2.85 -10.60
N GLY A 161 -13.37 -3.70 -11.51
CA GLY A 161 -13.03 -5.11 -11.50
C GLY A 161 -11.57 -5.35 -11.89
N SER A 162 -11.06 -6.57 -11.69
CA SER A 162 -9.69 -6.95 -12.07
C SER A 162 -9.39 -6.69 -13.56
N ALA A 163 -10.36 -6.94 -14.44
CA ALA A 163 -10.25 -6.66 -15.88
C ALA A 163 -10.00 -5.18 -16.22
N ASN A 164 -10.34 -4.27 -15.32
CA ASN A 164 -10.21 -2.81 -15.47
C ASN A 164 -9.24 -2.22 -14.44
N THR A 165 -8.36 -3.05 -13.88
CA THR A 165 -7.25 -2.62 -13.02
C THR A 165 -5.96 -2.78 -13.81
N TYR A 166 -5.34 -1.66 -14.15
CA TYR A 166 -4.15 -1.64 -14.99
C TYR A 166 -2.93 -2.10 -14.19
N GLN A 167 -2.09 -2.91 -14.82
CA GLN A 167 -0.74 -3.16 -14.32
C GLN A 167 0.14 -1.97 -14.69
N THR A 168 0.74 -1.34 -13.69
CA THR A 168 1.53 -0.12 -13.86
C THR A 168 2.98 -0.35 -13.41
N SER A 169 3.85 0.64 -13.65
CA SER A 169 5.21 0.63 -13.11
C SER A 169 5.28 0.99 -11.62
N SER A 170 4.13 1.21 -10.98
CA SER A 170 3.94 1.47 -9.54
C SER A 170 3.00 0.41 -8.92
N PRO A 171 3.35 -0.88 -8.98
CA PRO A 171 2.40 -1.99 -8.80
C PRO A 171 1.78 -2.08 -7.40
N SER A 172 2.40 -1.49 -6.36
CA SER A 172 1.80 -1.48 -5.01
C SER A 172 0.59 -0.53 -4.90
N MET A 173 0.37 0.30 -5.91
CA MET A 173 -0.77 1.22 -6.03
C MET A 173 -1.84 0.73 -7.01
N ASP A 174 -1.64 -0.42 -7.67
CA ASP A 174 -2.61 -1.03 -8.61
C ASP A 174 -3.79 -1.65 -7.87
N ILE A 175 -4.58 -0.79 -7.23
CA ILE A 175 -5.66 -1.16 -6.31
C ILE A 175 -6.98 -0.68 -6.90
N SER A 176 -7.90 -1.63 -7.04
CA SER A 176 -9.22 -1.36 -7.62
C SER A 176 -10.27 -0.94 -6.59
N LYS A 177 -10.17 -1.49 -5.37
CA LYS A 177 -11.00 -1.18 -4.19
C LYS A 177 -10.10 -0.83 -3.02
N ALA A 178 -10.06 0.44 -2.65
CA ALA A 178 -9.19 0.93 -1.59
C ALA A 178 -9.70 0.48 -0.20
N SER A 179 -9.06 -0.53 0.39
CA SER A 179 -9.55 -1.20 1.62
C SER A 179 -9.69 -0.30 2.85
N ASN A 180 -8.87 0.75 2.99
CA ASN A 180 -8.97 1.68 4.14
C ASN A 180 -9.83 2.90 3.86
N PHE A 181 -10.33 3.06 2.63
CA PHE A 181 -11.15 4.21 2.26
C PHE A 181 -12.47 4.24 3.04
N GLU A 182 -12.99 3.07 3.40
CA GLU A 182 -14.16 2.89 4.29
C GLU A 182 -14.05 3.70 5.58
N ARG A 183 -12.86 3.80 6.17
CA ARG A 183 -12.65 4.53 7.43
C ARG A 183 -12.88 6.03 7.27
N PHE A 184 -12.44 6.59 6.14
CA PHE A 184 -12.67 8.00 5.86
C PHE A 184 -14.13 8.28 5.48
N VAL A 185 -14.74 7.40 4.69
CA VAL A 185 -16.18 7.53 4.38
C VAL A 185 -17.02 7.43 5.66
N PHE A 186 -16.63 6.60 6.63
CA PHE A 186 -17.29 6.55 7.94
C PHE A 186 -17.26 7.89 8.68
N ASP A 187 -16.11 8.58 8.70
CA ASP A 187 -16.04 9.95 9.25
C ASP A 187 -16.89 10.94 8.43
N LEU A 188 -16.90 10.83 7.09
CA LEU A 188 -17.74 11.66 6.23
C LEU A 188 -19.24 11.47 6.52
N VAL A 189 -19.74 10.25 6.65
CA VAL A 189 -21.17 10.04 6.93
C VAL A 189 -21.55 10.28 8.40
N GLY A 190 -20.75 11.06 9.14
CA GLY A 190 -21.00 11.40 10.54
C GLY A 190 -20.93 10.19 11.47
N ARG A 191 -20.12 9.18 11.11
CA ARG A 191 -19.98 7.91 11.83
C ARG A 191 -21.29 7.11 11.92
N ASP A 192 -22.17 7.28 10.94
CA ASP A 192 -23.39 6.48 10.82
C ASP A 192 -23.09 5.09 10.24
N SER A 193 -23.16 4.08 11.11
CA SER A 193 -22.95 2.69 10.71
C SER A 193 -24.03 2.14 9.77
N ALA A 194 -25.27 2.64 9.85
CA ALA A 194 -26.35 2.22 8.97
C ALA A 194 -26.12 2.76 7.56
N LYS A 195 -25.75 4.05 7.45
CA LYS A 195 -25.38 4.63 6.16
C LYS A 195 -24.16 3.95 5.55
N MET A 196 -23.14 3.63 6.34
CA MET A 196 -21.99 2.86 5.84
C MET A 196 -22.38 1.51 5.26
N ARG A 197 -23.23 0.75 5.96
CA ARG A 197 -23.70 -0.55 5.44
C ARG A 197 -24.47 -0.39 4.12
N GLU A 198 -25.31 0.63 3.99
CA GLU A 198 -26.03 0.92 2.75
C GLU A 198 -25.06 1.20 1.58
N LEU A 199 -24.08 2.07 1.80
CA LEU A 199 -23.10 2.45 0.78
C LEU A 199 -22.21 1.26 0.37
N TRP A 200 -21.72 0.49 1.34
CA TRP A 200 -20.87 -0.67 1.06
C TRP A 200 -21.64 -1.83 0.42
N HIS A 201 -22.92 -2.02 0.77
CA HIS A 201 -23.77 -3.00 0.08
C HIS A 201 -23.84 -2.73 -1.42
N LYS A 202 -24.02 -1.45 -1.83
CA LYS A 202 -24.02 -1.07 -3.26
C LYS A 202 -22.72 -1.49 -3.94
N VAL A 203 -21.58 -1.23 -3.30
CA VAL A 203 -20.23 -1.59 -3.81
C VAL A 203 -20.04 -3.10 -3.88
N ASP A 204 -20.44 -3.84 -2.84
CA ASP A 204 -20.28 -5.29 -2.76
C ASP A 204 -21.15 -6.03 -3.80
N THR A 205 -22.27 -5.43 -4.21
CA THR A 205 -23.09 -5.91 -5.34
C THR A 205 -22.58 -5.45 -6.72
N GLY A 206 -21.38 -4.87 -6.80
CA GLY A 206 -20.74 -4.44 -8.05
C GLY A 206 -21.13 -3.04 -8.52
N GLY A 207 -21.81 -2.26 -7.68
CA GLY A 207 -22.25 -0.90 -7.96
C GLY A 207 -21.26 0.18 -7.50
N ALA A 208 -21.77 1.40 -7.42
CA ALA A 208 -21.06 2.59 -6.96
C ALA A 208 -21.94 3.37 -5.97
N PHE A 209 -21.37 4.35 -5.30
CA PHE A 209 -22.13 5.37 -4.59
C PHE A 209 -21.64 6.78 -4.92
N ASP A 210 -22.52 7.75 -4.72
CA ASP A 210 -22.25 9.17 -4.97
C ASP A 210 -22.51 9.96 -3.68
N LEU A 211 -21.44 10.36 -2.97
CA LEU A 211 -21.58 11.15 -1.74
C LEU A 211 -22.00 12.60 -2.00
N LYS A 212 -21.87 13.09 -3.22
CA LYS A 212 -22.34 14.43 -3.59
C LYS A 212 -23.86 14.43 -3.71
N ALA A 213 -24.43 13.42 -4.37
CA ALA A 213 -25.87 13.21 -4.42
C ALA A 213 -26.48 12.95 -3.03
N GLU A 214 -25.73 12.29 -2.15
CA GLU A 214 -26.16 11.98 -0.77
C GLU A 214 -25.94 13.15 0.21
N GLY A 215 -25.35 14.28 -0.24
CA GLY A 215 -25.17 15.48 0.58
C GLY A 215 -23.98 15.46 1.55
N TYR A 216 -23.10 14.45 1.49
CA TYR A 216 -21.93 14.31 2.37
C TYR A 216 -20.62 14.80 1.76
N PHE A 217 -20.58 15.15 0.48
CA PHE A 217 -19.32 15.51 -0.20
C PHE A 217 -18.84 16.94 0.08
N SER A 218 -19.73 17.86 0.45
CA SER A 218 -19.41 19.29 0.65
C SER A 218 -18.37 19.56 1.75
N GLN A 219 -18.23 18.64 2.70
CA GLN A 219 -17.27 18.68 3.82
C GLN A 219 -15.91 18.05 3.50
N VAL A 220 -15.74 17.38 2.35
CA VAL A 220 -14.42 16.79 1.96
C VAL A 220 -13.29 17.84 1.98
N PRO A 221 -13.48 19.08 1.47
CA PRO A 221 -12.47 20.12 1.57
C PRO A 221 -12.08 20.49 3.02
N ASP A 222 -12.99 20.36 3.99
CA ASP A 222 -12.71 20.68 5.40
C ASP A 222 -11.71 19.72 6.02
N TYR A 223 -11.62 18.49 5.47
CA TYR A 223 -10.61 17.50 5.84
C TYR A 223 -9.24 17.75 5.18
N GLY A 224 -9.11 18.76 4.33
CA GLY A 224 -7.86 19.16 3.69
C GLY A 224 -7.41 18.24 2.55
N PHE A 225 -8.30 17.42 2.00
CA PHE A 225 -7.95 16.52 0.91
C PHE A 225 -7.81 17.24 -0.42
N ALA A 226 -6.83 16.82 -1.21
CA ALA A 226 -6.72 17.07 -2.63
C ALA A 226 -6.23 15.80 -3.33
N SER A 227 -6.37 15.70 -4.65
CA SER A 227 -5.93 14.52 -5.39
C SER A 227 -5.39 14.86 -6.77
N GLY A 228 -4.63 13.92 -7.31
CA GLY A 228 -4.25 13.90 -8.71
C GLY A 228 -3.77 12.51 -9.10
N SER A 229 -3.63 12.31 -10.41
CA SER A 229 -3.15 11.07 -11.00
C SER A 229 -1.86 11.28 -11.79
N SER A 230 -1.12 10.20 -11.95
CA SER A 230 0.14 10.12 -12.69
C SER A 230 0.13 8.86 -13.56
N ASN A 231 0.60 8.98 -14.80
CA ASN A 231 0.79 7.83 -15.68
C ASN A 231 2.28 7.44 -15.79
N HIS A 232 2.54 6.34 -16.47
CA HIS A 232 3.90 5.81 -16.66
C HIS A 232 4.87 6.86 -17.23
N GLN A 233 4.46 7.62 -18.25
CA GLN A 233 5.30 8.66 -18.83
C GLN A 233 5.61 9.76 -17.80
N ASN A 234 4.61 10.16 -17.00
CA ASN A 234 4.81 11.13 -15.93
C ASN A 234 5.82 10.64 -14.89
N ARG A 235 5.75 9.37 -14.48
CA ARG A 235 6.74 8.76 -13.57
C ARG A 235 8.14 8.81 -14.15
N MET A 236 8.33 8.36 -15.38
CA MET A 236 9.65 8.35 -16.03
C MET A 236 10.24 9.75 -16.16
N GLN A 237 9.42 10.74 -16.53
CA GLN A 237 9.83 12.14 -16.58
C GLN A 237 10.20 12.70 -15.21
N THR A 238 9.41 12.38 -14.19
CA THR A 238 9.65 12.84 -12.81
C THR A 238 10.93 12.24 -12.25
N ILE A 239 11.20 10.95 -12.47
CA ILE A 239 12.46 10.31 -12.07
C ILE A 239 13.66 10.99 -12.75
N ARG A 240 13.61 11.20 -14.07
CA ARG A 240 14.66 11.88 -14.83
C ARG A 240 14.90 13.31 -14.33
N HIS A 241 13.82 14.07 -14.13
CA HIS A 241 13.88 15.45 -13.68
C HIS A 241 14.47 15.55 -12.27
N THR A 242 14.03 14.71 -11.34
CA THR A 242 14.54 14.69 -9.96
C THR A 242 16.01 14.33 -9.92
N HIS A 243 16.42 13.31 -10.67
CA HIS A 243 17.82 12.92 -10.76
C HIS A 243 18.69 14.03 -11.37
N HIS A 244 18.24 14.64 -12.47
CA HIS A 244 18.98 15.72 -13.12
C HIS A 244 19.10 16.97 -12.23
N THR A 245 18.03 17.36 -11.55
CA THR A 245 17.96 18.62 -10.81
C THR A 245 18.57 18.53 -9.42
N TYR A 246 18.32 17.41 -8.72
CA TYR A 246 18.68 17.25 -7.31
C TYR A 246 19.75 16.18 -7.08
N GLY A 247 20.14 15.40 -8.09
CA GLY A 247 21.08 14.28 -7.93
C GLY A 247 20.51 13.12 -7.11
N VAL A 248 19.17 13.06 -6.95
CA VAL A 248 18.49 12.02 -6.16
C VAL A 248 17.70 11.10 -7.09
N THR A 249 17.94 9.80 -7.00
CA THR A 249 17.12 8.79 -7.65
C THR A 249 15.96 8.40 -6.74
N ILE A 250 14.74 8.47 -7.27
CA ILE A 250 13.51 8.06 -6.58
C ILE A 250 12.85 6.90 -7.30
N ASP A 251 12.08 6.09 -6.58
CA ASP A 251 11.30 5.00 -7.16
C ASP A 251 10.03 5.50 -7.88
N THR A 252 9.34 4.61 -8.57
CA THR A 252 8.12 4.92 -9.33
C THR A 252 6.95 5.39 -8.47
N HIS A 253 6.80 4.87 -7.25
CA HIS A 253 5.72 5.29 -6.34
C HIS A 253 6.00 6.70 -5.81
N THR A 254 7.23 6.97 -5.39
CA THR A 254 7.64 8.31 -4.96
C THR A 254 7.52 9.31 -6.10
N ALA A 255 7.79 8.89 -7.34
CA ALA A 255 7.59 9.72 -8.53
C ALA A 255 6.11 10.08 -8.76
N ASP A 256 5.15 9.16 -8.56
CA ASP A 256 3.72 9.50 -8.61
C ASP A 256 3.37 10.59 -7.58
N GLY A 257 3.84 10.39 -6.34
CA GLY A 257 3.65 11.35 -5.25
C GLY A 257 4.23 12.73 -5.58
N LEU A 258 5.48 12.77 -6.04
CA LEU A 258 6.19 14.01 -6.33
C LEU A 258 5.58 14.75 -7.52
N LYS A 259 5.17 14.04 -8.57
CA LYS A 259 4.50 14.64 -9.72
C LYS A 259 3.26 15.41 -9.28
N VAL A 260 2.35 14.74 -8.56
CA VAL A 260 1.09 15.37 -8.11
C VAL A 260 1.36 16.44 -7.07
N ALA A 261 2.37 16.25 -6.21
CA ALA A 261 2.78 17.26 -5.23
C ALA A 261 3.22 18.56 -5.89
N ILE A 262 4.02 18.50 -6.97
CA ILE A 262 4.50 19.69 -7.69
C ILE A 262 3.34 20.50 -8.28
N GLU A 263 2.32 19.83 -8.81
CA GLU A 263 1.14 20.47 -9.41
C GLU A 263 0.24 21.16 -8.36
N LEU A 264 0.22 20.65 -7.12
CA LEU A 264 -0.69 21.11 -6.07
C LEU A 264 0.01 21.90 -4.94
N ARG A 265 1.34 22.01 -4.96
CA ARG A 265 2.08 22.71 -3.90
C ARG A 265 1.70 24.18 -3.84
N LYS A 266 1.63 24.71 -2.62
CA LYS A 266 1.50 26.16 -2.37
C LYS A 266 2.88 26.74 -2.08
N PRO A 267 3.24 27.93 -2.63
CA PRO A 267 4.58 28.50 -2.48
C PRO A 267 5.09 28.60 -1.04
N ASP A 268 4.21 28.94 -0.10
CA ASP A 268 4.58 29.25 1.30
C ASP A 268 4.27 28.12 2.29
N VAL A 269 3.88 26.93 1.80
CA VAL A 269 3.58 25.77 2.64
C VAL A 269 4.52 24.63 2.26
N PRO A 270 5.40 24.16 3.17
CA PRO A 270 6.24 23.00 2.91
C PRO A 270 5.41 21.79 2.46
N MET A 271 5.82 21.15 1.38
CA MET A 271 5.21 19.94 0.84
C MET A 271 6.13 18.76 1.07
N LEU A 272 5.70 17.80 1.89
CA LEU A 272 6.41 16.55 2.14
C LEU A 272 5.84 15.43 1.28
N VAL A 273 6.65 14.89 0.39
CA VAL A 273 6.31 13.69 -0.39
C VAL A 273 6.77 12.46 0.37
N LEU A 274 5.87 11.49 0.56
CA LEU A 274 6.24 10.23 1.22
C LEU A 274 6.98 9.31 0.25
N GLU A 275 8.27 9.08 0.50
CA GLU A 275 9.05 8.05 -0.19
C GLU A 275 8.66 6.67 0.36
N THR A 276 7.91 5.90 -0.43
CA THR A 276 7.28 4.64 0.04
C THR A 276 8.11 3.39 -0.28
N ALA A 277 9.13 3.53 -1.14
CA ALA A 277 10.04 2.46 -1.48
C ALA A 277 11.40 3.02 -1.92
N LEU A 278 12.44 2.20 -1.78
CA LEU A 278 13.75 2.51 -2.35
C LEU A 278 13.77 2.22 -3.86
N PRO A 279 14.53 2.97 -4.67
CA PRO A 279 14.69 2.71 -6.10
C PRO A 279 15.12 1.27 -6.43
N ALA A 280 15.97 0.69 -5.58
CA ALA A 280 16.44 -0.70 -5.70
C ALA A 280 15.32 -1.76 -5.78
N LYS A 281 14.11 -1.44 -5.30
CA LYS A 281 12.96 -2.36 -5.35
C LYS A 281 12.29 -2.41 -6.72
N PHE A 282 12.50 -1.39 -7.56
CA PHE A 282 11.87 -1.23 -8.86
C PHE A 282 12.93 -0.96 -9.94
N GLU A 283 14.00 -1.78 -9.91
CA GLU A 283 15.19 -1.64 -10.75
C GLU A 283 14.88 -1.47 -12.23
N ASP A 284 13.99 -2.28 -12.81
CA ASP A 284 13.66 -2.22 -14.23
C ASP A 284 13.16 -0.83 -14.65
N ALA A 285 12.32 -0.20 -13.82
CA ALA A 285 11.80 1.13 -14.07
C ALA A 285 12.87 2.22 -13.92
N ILE A 286 13.84 2.02 -13.03
CA ILE A 286 14.97 2.94 -12.89
C ILE A 286 15.93 2.82 -14.08
N VAL A 287 16.17 1.60 -14.56
CA VAL A 287 16.97 1.35 -15.77
C VAL A 287 16.28 1.97 -16.98
N GLU A 288 14.96 1.85 -17.11
CA GLU A 288 14.20 2.53 -18.17
C GLU A 288 14.30 4.06 -18.08
N ALA A 289 14.18 4.62 -16.87
CA ALA A 289 14.21 6.07 -16.68
C ALA A 289 15.61 6.66 -16.91
N LEU A 290 16.66 6.05 -16.34
CA LEU A 290 17.99 6.64 -16.20
C LEU A 290 19.09 5.90 -16.98
N GLY A 291 18.82 4.70 -17.49
CA GLY A 291 19.82 3.87 -18.16
C GLY A 291 20.83 3.21 -17.21
N THR A 292 20.63 3.32 -15.89
CA THR A 292 21.56 2.82 -14.87
C THR A 292 20.81 2.02 -13.80
N VAL A 293 21.48 1.00 -13.26
CA VAL A 293 20.98 0.25 -12.10
C VAL A 293 21.02 1.15 -10.85
N PRO A 294 19.95 1.21 -10.04
CA PRO A 294 19.93 2.00 -8.82
C PRO A 294 20.97 1.52 -7.80
N GLU A 295 21.51 2.45 -7.01
CA GLU A 295 22.35 2.08 -5.88
C GLU A 295 21.54 1.26 -4.86
N ARG A 296 22.21 0.23 -4.31
CA ARG A 296 21.64 -0.64 -3.28
C ARG A 296 22.34 -0.39 -1.94
N PRO A 297 21.60 -0.26 -0.83
CA PRO A 297 22.18 -0.26 0.50
C PRO A 297 23.11 -1.45 0.71
N ALA A 298 24.22 -1.25 1.42
CA ALA A 298 25.25 -2.28 1.61
C ALA A 298 24.70 -3.62 2.14
N ILE A 299 23.73 -3.55 3.06
CA ILE A 299 23.06 -4.73 3.65
C ILE A 299 22.23 -5.55 2.64
N LEU A 300 21.88 -4.96 1.49
CA LEU A 300 21.08 -5.60 0.44
C LEU A 300 21.94 -6.08 -0.74
N LYS A 301 23.25 -5.83 -0.74
CA LYS A 301 24.16 -6.32 -1.79
C LYS A 301 24.32 -7.85 -1.67
N GLY A 302 24.19 -8.55 -2.80
CA GLY A 302 24.33 -10.02 -2.86
C GLY A 302 23.14 -10.80 -2.31
N LEU A 303 22.03 -10.13 -1.97
CA LEU A 303 20.83 -10.76 -1.42
C LEU A 303 20.30 -11.90 -2.31
N GLU A 304 20.28 -11.70 -3.63
CA GLU A 304 19.83 -12.71 -4.60
C GLU A 304 20.76 -13.93 -4.70
N GLY A 305 21.99 -13.84 -4.19
CA GLY A 305 22.93 -14.95 -4.13
C GLY A 305 22.83 -15.79 -2.86
N LEU A 306 22.03 -15.38 -1.88
CA LEU A 306 21.84 -16.15 -0.64
C LEU A 306 21.04 -17.43 -0.90
N PRO A 307 21.25 -18.50 -0.10
CA PRO A 307 20.42 -19.70 -0.14
C PRO A 307 18.94 -19.36 0.02
N GLN A 308 18.10 -19.88 -0.87
CA GLN A 308 16.66 -19.61 -0.89
C GLN A 308 15.92 -20.82 -0.29
N ARG A 309 15.00 -20.57 0.66
CA ARG A 309 14.16 -21.54 1.35
C ARG A 309 12.68 -21.24 1.05
N SER A 310 12.05 -22.11 0.29
CA SER A 310 10.61 -22.10 0.02
C SER A 310 10.12 -23.51 -0.30
N VAL A 311 8.85 -23.80 -0.04
CA VAL A 311 8.18 -25.02 -0.49
C VAL A 311 7.27 -24.68 -1.65
N VAL A 312 7.40 -25.41 -2.76
CA VAL A 312 6.51 -25.26 -3.92
C VAL A 312 5.29 -26.17 -3.75
N MET A 313 4.09 -25.61 -3.90
CA MET A 313 2.83 -26.36 -3.77
C MET A 313 1.90 -26.03 -4.96
N ASP A 314 1.02 -26.97 -5.32
CA ASP A 314 -0.09 -26.69 -6.24
C ASP A 314 -1.15 -25.81 -5.52
N GLY A 315 -2.10 -25.26 -6.29
CA GLY A 315 -3.17 -24.40 -5.77
C GLY A 315 -4.26 -25.14 -4.97
N ASP A 316 -3.86 -25.91 -3.96
CA ASP A 316 -4.73 -26.78 -3.15
C ASP A 316 -4.82 -26.29 -1.70
N VAL A 317 -6.04 -25.97 -1.27
CA VAL A 317 -6.34 -25.48 0.09
C VAL A 317 -6.01 -26.52 1.16
N ASP A 318 -6.36 -27.79 0.93
CA ASP A 318 -6.20 -28.84 1.93
C ASP A 318 -4.73 -29.23 2.07
N ALA A 319 -3.98 -29.21 0.97
CA ALA A 319 -2.52 -29.37 1.01
C ALA A 319 -1.86 -28.27 1.86
N VAL A 320 -2.26 -27.01 1.67
CA VAL A 320 -1.73 -25.87 2.47
C VAL A 320 -2.14 -25.99 3.93
N LYS A 321 -3.38 -26.39 4.25
CA LYS A 321 -3.80 -26.66 5.63
C LYS A 321 -2.96 -27.76 6.26
N ALA A 322 -2.75 -28.88 5.57
CA ALA A 322 -1.92 -29.97 6.06
C ALA A 322 -0.47 -29.51 6.34
N PHE A 323 0.09 -28.67 5.47
CA PHE A 323 1.41 -28.07 5.68
C PHE A 323 1.45 -27.17 6.93
N ILE A 324 0.42 -26.34 7.16
CA ILE A 324 0.31 -25.52 8.36
C ILE A 324 0.29 -26.42 9.61
N VAL A 325 -0.54 -27.46 9.62
CA VAL A 325 -0.67 -28.39 10.75
C VAL A 325 0.64 -29.09 11.07
N ALA A 326 1.37 -29.57 10.04
CA ALA A 326 2.65 -30.24 10.23
C ALA A 326 3.75 -29.33 10.81
N ASN A 327 3.55 -28.00 10.78
CA ASN A 327 4.53 -27.00 11.18
C ASN A 327 4.02 -26.09 12.33
N THR A 328 2.94 -26.48 13.02
CA THR A 328 2.37 -25.74 14.16
C THR A 328 2.61 -26.47 15.48
#